data_AF-A0A7V5G7E6-F1
#
_entry.id   AF-A0A7V5G7E6-F1
#
_cell.length_a   1.000
_cell.length_b   1.000
_cell.length_c   1.000
_cell.angle_alpha   90.00
_cell.angle_beta   90.00
_cell.angle_gamma   90.00
#
_symmetry.space_group_name_H-M   'P 1'
#
loop_
_entity.id
_entity.type
_entity.pdbx_description
1 polymer ?
#
loop_
_entity_poly.entity_id
_entity_poly.type
_entity_poly.pdbx_seq_one_letter_code
_entity_poly.pdbx_strand_id
1 'polypeptide(L)' 'MLTKRQKQVLDFISSYHKKKGYAPSLEEISKKLKVASVSTAH' A
#
# COMPACT_ATOMS: atom_id res chain seq x y z
N MET A 1 -10.12 14.36 -6.55
CA MET A 1 -10.34 13.22 -7.47
C MET A 1 -9.26 12.19 -7.18
N LEU A 2 -9.61 11.06 -6.57
CA LEU A 2 -8.62 10.05 -6.14
C LEU A 2 -8.26 9.19 -7.35
N THR A 3 -6.97 9.09 -7.71
CA THR A 3 -6.57 8.21 -8.81
C THR A 3 -6.86 6.75 -8.43
N LYS A 4 -7.13 5.90 -9.44
CA LYS A 4 -7.38 4.47 -9.21
C LYS A 4 -6.29 3.83 -8.33
N ARG A 5 -5.04 4.26 -8.53
CA ARG A 5 -3.87 3.83 -7.74
C ARG A 5 -3.95 4.24 -6.28
N GLN A 6 -4.27 5.51 -5.99
CA GLN A 6 -4.44 6.00 -4.62
C GLN A 6 -5.57 5.27 -3.88
N LYS A 7 -6.68 4.96 -4.57
CA LYS A 7 -7.76 4.14 -3.99
C LYS A 7 -7.30 2.73 -3.63
N GLN A 8 -6.51 2.08 -4.50
CA GLN A 8 -5.95 0.75 -4.22
C GLN A 8 -4.98 0.75 -3.04
N VAL A 9 -4.17 1.80 -2.89
CA VAL A 9 -3.27 1.94 -1.73
C VAL A 9 -4.08 2.08 -0.44
N LEU A 10 -5.12 2.92 -0.43
CA LEU A 10 -5.97 3.14 0.75
C LEU A 10 -6.73 1.86 1.16
N ASP A 11 -7.25 1.14 0.17
CA ASP A 11 -7.94 -0.13 0.36
C ASP A 11 -7.01 -1.22 0.92
N PHE A 12 -5.77 -1.26 0.41
CA PHE A 12 -4.73 -2.15 0.93
C PHE A 12 -4.40 -1.84 2.39
N ILE A 13 -4.14 -0.57 2.74
CA ILE A 13 -3.80 -0.18 4.12
C ILE A 13 -4.95 -0.54 5.06
N SER A 14 -6.19 -0.26 4.67
CA SER A 14 -7.38 -0.57 5.47
C SER A 14 -7.55 -2.08 5.69
N SER A 15 -7.39 -2.88 4.64
CA SER A 15 -7.46 -4.34 4.73
C SER A 15 -6.31 -4.94 5.52
N TYR A 16 -5.10 -4.37 5.39
CA TYR A 16 -3.92 -4.82 6.13
C TYR A 16 -4.05 -4.53 7.62
N HIS A 17 -4.52 -3.33 7.97
CA HIS A 17 -4.79 -2.95 9.35
C HIS A 17 -5.84 -3.85 10.00
N LYS A 18 -6.94 -4.16 9.31
CA LYS A 18 -7.94 -5.13 9.80
C LYS A 18 -7.38 -6.54 10.00
N LYS A 19 -6.46 -6.99 9.15
CA LYS A 19 -5.94 -8.36 9.19
C LYS A 19 -4.81 -8.55 10.21
N LYS A 20 -3.93 -7.55 10.34
CA LYS A 20 -2.72 -7.65 11.17
C LYS A 20 -2.78 -6.85 12.47
N GLY A 21 -3.72 -5.91 12.59
CA GLY A 21 -3.83 -5.03 13.76
C GLY A 21 -2.77 -3.92 13.82
N TYR A 22 -2.01 -3.72 12.75
CA TYR A 22 -1.02 -2.65 12.62
C TYR A 22 -0.94 -2.13 11.18
N ALA A 23 -0.41 -0.91 11.02
CA ALA A 23 -0.21 -0.29 9.71
C ALA A 23 0.92 -1.00 8.95
N PRO A 24 0.76 -1.27 7.64
CA PRO A 24 1.81 -1.92 6.85
C PRO A 24 3.06 -1.04 6.73
N SER A 25 4.24 -1.66 6.79
CA SER A 25 5.52 -0.99 6.52
C SER A 25 5.69 -0.70 5.02
N LEU A 26 6.59 0.23 4.67
CA LEU A 26 6.88 0.59 3.27
C LEU A 26 7.29 -0.62 2.41
N GLU A 27 8.06 -1.57 2.97
CA GLU A 27 8.40 -2.82 2.30
C GLU A 27 7.18 -3.72 2.02
N GLU A 28 6.24 -3.81 2.96
CA GLU A 28 5.02 -4.61 2.81
C GLU A 28 4.07 -4.00 1.78
N ILE A 29 3.96 -2.66 1.77
CA ILE A 29 3.23 -1.90 0.75
C ILE A 29 3.86 -2.15 -0.62
N SER A 30 5.19 -2.05 -0.72
CA SER A 30 5.94 -2.27 -1.96
C SER A 30 5.75 -3.69 -2.51
N LYS A 31 5.89 -4.70 -1.64
CA LYS A 31 5.71 -6.12 -1.97
C LYS A 31 4.29 -6.46 -2.41
N LYS A 32 3.26 -5.86 -1.80
CA LYS A 32 1.86 -6.14 -2.15
C LYS A 32 1.39 -5.40 -3.39
N LEU A 33 1.71 -4.11 -3.53
CA LEU A 33 1.26 -3.32 -4.67
C LEU A 33 2.01 -3.66 -5.96
N LYS A 34 3.01 -4.56 -5.92
CA LYS A 34 3.90 -4.90 -7.05
C LYS A 34 4.36 -3.64 -7.78
N VAL A 35 4.56 -2.55 -7.03
CA VAL A 35 5.21 -1.36 -7.58
C VAL A 35 6.63 -1.81 -7.83
N ALA A 36 7.03 -1.80 -9.11
CA ALA A 36 8.23 -2.50 -9.57
C ALA A 36 9.52 -2.01 -8.89
N SER A 37 9.49 -0.93 -8.11
CA SER A 37 10.58 -0.55 -7.26
C SER A 37 10.09 0.34 -6.10
N VAL A 38 10.74 0.20 -4.95
CA VAL A 38 10.80 1.23 -3.89
C VAL A 38 11.40 2.56 -4.43
N SER A 39 11.86 2.58 -5.69
CA SER A 39 12.44 3.72 -6.39
C SER A 39 11.45 4.77 -6.89
N THR A 40 10.13 4.62 -6.71
CA THR A 40 9.14 5.69 -7.03
C THR A 40 8.53 6.29 -5.77
N ALA A 41 9.20 6.17 -4.62
CA ALA A 41 8.84 6.79 -3.35
C ALA A 41 9.79 7.94 -2.96
N HIS A 42 10.39 8.61 -3.96
CA HIS A 42 11.08 9.90 -3.79
C HIS A 42 10.16 11.03 -4.26
#